data_AF-K1RQ67-F1
#
_entry.id   AF-K1RQ67-F1
#
_cell.length_a   1.000
_cell.length_b   1.000
_cell.length_c   1.000
_cell.angle_alpha   90.00
_cell.angle_beta   90.00
_cell.angle_gamma   90.00
#
_symmetry.space_group_name_H-M   'P 1'
#
loop_
_entity.id
_entity.type
_entity.pdbx_description
1 polymer ?
#
loop_
_entity_poly.entity_id
_entity_poly.type
_entity_poly.pdbx_seq_one_letter_code
_entity_poly.pdbx_strand_id
1 'polypeptide(L)'
;MAVAALASCTNEEVVDMPQSRAIQFGTFVNHSTRSSVTETTEQNLQKFFVFGNYDDSWTSVYTNVQVDGGTVGAEGTVWNPTQTAYWINGKKYRFGAYSNGGNKIENAEFNATSRVLTFPNYSVDNTKDLIVAIPQEVTAKEANNVPVNLSFYH
;
A
#
# COMPACT_ATOMS: atom_id res chain seq x y z
N MET A 1 -5.23 15.54 -61.31
CA MET A 1 -5.88 14.99 -60.10
C MET A 1 -4.77 14.35 -59.27
N ALA A 2 -4.33 15.00 -58.19
CA ALA A 2 -4.81 14.80 -56.81
C ALA A 2 -4.60 13.32 -56.39
N VAL A 3 -3.88 12.98 -55.32
CA VAL A 3 -3.98 13.50 -53.96
C VAL A 3 -2.68 13.19 -53.20
N ALA A 4 -2.22 14.12 -52.36
CA ALA A 4 -1.33 13.78 -51.25
C ALA A 4 -2.09 12.90 -50.25
N ALA A 5 -1.45 11.85 -49.76
CA ALA A 5 -1.82 11.21 -48.51
C ALA A 5 -0.60 11.21 -47.60
N LEU A 6 -0.44 12.29 -46.83
CA LEU A 6 0.24 12.24 -45.55
C LEU A 6 -0.58 11.28 -44.69
N ALA A 7 -0.13 10.04 -44.57
CA ALA A 7 -0.60 9.15 -43.51
C ALA A 7 -0.01 9.66 -42.18
N SER A 8 -0.56 10.77 -41.70
CA SER A 8 -0.62 11.02 -40.27
C SER A 8 -1.57 9.99 -39.65
N CYS A 9 -1.42 9.81 -38.34
CA CYS A 9 -2.29 9.04 -37.44
C CYS A 9 -1.93 7.56 -37.36
N THR A 10 -1.49 7.02 -36.24
CA THR A 10 -1.19 7.54 -34.91
C THR A 10 -0.27 6.46 -34.37
N ASN A 11 0.92 6.81 -33.86
CA ASN A 11 1.47 5.96 -32.82
C ASN A 11 0.43 6.02 -31.71
N GLU A 12 -0.41 4.99 -31.61
CA GLU A 12 -0.88 4.58 -30.31
C GLU A 12 0.39 4.26 -29.54
N GLU A 13 0.96 5.30 -28.91
CA GLU A 13 1.81 5.13 -27.77
C GLU A 13 0.89 4.51 -26.72
N VAL A 14 0.68 3.20 -26.85
CA VAL A 14 0.48 2.35 -25.71
C VAL A 14 1.70 2.64 -24.86
N VAL A 15 1.55 3.64 -23.97
CA VAL A 15 2.45 3.81 -22.85
C VAL A 15 2.27 2.52 -22.09
N ASP A 16 3.05 1.51 -22.47
CA ASP A 16 3.25 0.30 -21.72
C ASP A 16 3.81 0.83 -20.41
N MET A 17 2.93 1.12 -19.45
CA MET A 17 3.33 1.59 -18.14
C MET A 17 4.06 0.38 -17.56
N PRO A 18 5.41 0.39 -17.55
CA PRO A 18 6.12 -0.80 -17.16
C PRO A 18 5.64 -1.16 -15.75
N GLN A 19 5.43 -2.44 -15.51
CA GLN A 19 5.08 -3.00 -14.19
C GLN A 19 5.99 -2.44 -13.07
N SER A 20 7.19 -1.94 -13.41
CA SER A 20 8.10 -1.20 -12.53
C SER A 20 7.55 0.12 -11.94
N ARG A 21 6.40 0.60 -12.39
CA ARG A 21 5.69 1.75 -11.79
C ARG A 21 4.56 1.35 -10.86
N ALA A 22 4.16 0.08 -10.79
CA ALA A 22 3.10 -0.33 -9.88
C ALA A 22 3.54 -0.11 -8.42
N ILE A 23 2.62 0.39 -7.58
CA ILE A 23 2.87 0.54 -6.16
C ILE A 23 2.79 -0.85 -5.53
N GLN A 24 3.85 -1.19 -4.80
CA GLN A 24 4.05 -2.48 -4.17
C GLN A 24 4.52 -2.27 -2.73
N PHE A 25 4.32 -3.27 -1.88
CA PHE A 25 4.66 -3.19 -0.46
C PHE A 25 5.62 -4.31 -0.06
N GLY A 26 6.58 -3.96 0.79
CA GLY A 26 7.37 -4.91 1.57
C GLY A 26 6.91 -4.86 3.02
N THR A 27 6.91 -5.98 3.73
CA THR A 27 6.39 -6.05 5.10
C THR A 27 7.42 -6.60 6.07
N PHE A 28 7.43 -6.03 7.28
CA PHE A 28 8.13 -6.50 8.47
C PHE A 28 7.16 -6.43 9.65
N VAL A 29 7.11 -7.45 10.51
CA VAL A 29 6.25 -7.46 11.69
C VAL A 29 7.14 -7.54 12.94
N ASN A 30 7.08 -6.52 13.79
CA ASN A 30 7.83 -6.52 15.04
C ASN A 30 7.12 -7.40 16.07
N HIS A 31 7.86 -8.21 16.84
CA HIS A 31 7.29 -9.09 17.87
C HIS A 31 6.90 -8.32 19.15
N SER A 32 5.72 -8.65 19.67
CA SER A 32 5.28 -8.34 21.03
C SER A 32 5.82 -9.36 22.03
N THR A 33 5.92 -8.98 23.31
CA THR A 33 6.29 -9.89 24.41
C THR A 33 5.08 -10.39 25.20
N ARG A 34 3.86 -10.22 24.67
CA ARG A 34 2.60 -10.46 25.41
C ARG A 34 2.03 -11.86 25.16
N SER A 35 2.12 -12.72 26.17
CA SER A 35 1.82 -14.16 26.09
C SER A 35 0.33 -14.57 26.01
N SER A 36 -0.62 -13.64 26.00
CA SER A 36 -2.06 -13.92 26.23
C SER A 36 -3.00 -13.66 25.04
N VAL A 37 -2.47 -13.31 23.86
CA VAL A 37 -3.22 -13.12 22.60
C VAL A 37 -2.55 -13.98 21.52
N THR A 38 -3.31 -14.51 20.54
CA THR A 38 -2.70 -15.06 19.33
C THR A 38 -2.10 -13.89 18.54
N GLU A 39 -0.81 -13.66 18.77
CA GLU A 39 -0.04 -12.58 18.16
C GLU A 39 0.02 -12.75 16.64
N THR A 40 -0.18 -11.67 15.90
CA THR A 40 0.10 -11.59 14.48
C THR A 40 1.61 -11.44 14.32
N THR A 41 2.27 -12.48 13.86
CA THR A 41 3.70 -12.52 13.62
C THR A 41 4.00 -12.57 12.13
N GLU A 42 5.28 -12.59 11.80
CA GLU A 42 5.75 -12.80 10.42
C GLU A 42 5.23 -14.11 9.81
N GLN A 43 4.93 -15.11 10.64
CA GLN A 43 4.50 -16.44 10.20
C GLN A 43 3.01 -16.56 9.91
N ASN A 44 2.17 -15.64 10.41
CA ASN A 44 0.70 -15.74 10.28
C ASN A 44 0.02 -14.48 9.72
N LEU A 45 0.78 -13.41 9.43
CA LEU A 45 0.26 -12.31 8.63
C LEU A 45 -0.03 -12.81 7.20
N GLN A 46 -1.32 -12.86 6.85
CA GLN A 46 -1.75 -13.32 5.51
C GLN A 46 -2.23 -12.18 4.62
N LYS A 47 -2.74 -11.10 5.22
CA LYS A 47 -3.26 -9.93 4.53
C LYS A 47 -3.27 -8.72 5.44
N PHE A 48 -3.26 -7.54 4.83
CA PHE A 48 -3.44 -6.26 5.50
C PHE A 48 -4.22 -5.32 4.60
N PHE A 49 -4.56 -4.15 5.12
CA PHE A 49 -5.30 -3.12 4.42
C PHE A 49 -4.49 -1.82 4.42
N VAL A 50 -4.52 -1.10 3.29
CA VAL A 50 -3.72 0.10 3.09
C VAL A 50 -4.57 1.29 2.67
N PHE A 51 -4.19 2.44 3.20
CA PHE A 51 -4.55 3.77 2.74
C PHE A 51 -3.33 4.42 2.14
N GLY A 52 -3.54 5.24 1.13
CA GLY A 52 -2.48 5.93 0.44
C GLY A 52 -3.00 7.23 -0.12
N ASN A 53 -2.23 8.29 0.05
CA ASN A 53 -2.49 9.59 -0.51
C ASN A 53 -1.21 10.11 -1.15
N TYR A 54 -1.34 10.88 -2.21
CA TYR A 54 -0.21 11.50 -2.90
C TYR A 54 -0.43 12.97 -3.14
N ASP A 55 0.61 13.66 -3.60
CA ASP A 55 0.66 15.11 -3.86
C ASP A 55 0.50 15.98 -2.59
N ASP A 56 0.58 17.31 -2.78
CA ASP A 56 0.50 18.27 -1.67
C ASP A 56 -0.94 18.49 -1.15
N SER A 57 -1.95 18.09 -1.92
CA SER A 57 -3.38 18.10 -1.55
C SER A 57 -3.84 16.77 -0.94
N TRP A 58 -2.96 15.77 -0.86
CA TRP A 58 -3.24 14.43 -0.36
C TRP A 58 -4.39 13.74 -1.10
N THR A 59 -4.37 13.77 -2.43
CA THR A 59 -5.29 13.01 -3.27
C THR A 59 -5.20 11.51 -2.94
N SER A 60 -6.32 10.87 -2.62
CA SER A 60 -6.35 9.44 -2.29
C SER A 60 -5.99 8.58 -3.50
N VAL A 61 -5.01 7.68 -3.33
CA VAL A 61 -4.70 6.58 -4.26
C VAL A 61 -5.26 5.25 -3.76
N TYR A 62 -5.30 5.06 -2.44
CA TYR A 62 -5.89 3.88 -1.80
C TYR A 62 -6.79 4.29 -0.64
N THR A 63 -7.97 3.68 -0.57
CA THR A 63 -8.93 3.88 0.53
C THR A 63 -9.32 2.51 1.08
N ASN A 64 -8.66 2.08 2.15
CA ASN A 64 -8.91 0.79 2.82
C ASN A 64 -8.81 -0.43 1.89
N VAL A 65 -7.79 -0.44 1.04
CA VAL A 65 -7.59 -1.46 -0.01
C VAL A 65 -6.89 -2.67 0.58
N GLN A 66 -7.42 -3.87 0.33
CA GLN A 66 -6.78 -5.12 0.73
C GLN A 66 -5.48 -5.32 -0.05
N VAL A 67 -4.46 -5.76 0.66
CA VAL A 67 -3.18 -6.18 0.11
C VAL A 67 -2.97 -7.64 0.49
N ASP A 68 -2.81 -8.46 -0.55
CA ASP A 68 -2.48 -9.87 -0.44
C ASP A 68 -1.01 -10.05 -0.82
N GLY A 69 -0.30 -10.93 -0.14
CA GLY A 69 1.13 -11.08 -0.40
C GLY A 69 1.79 -12.11 0.50
N GLY A 70 3.01 -12.49 0.13
CA GLY A 70 3.64 -13.75 0.53
C GLY A 70 4.21 -13.80 1.94
N THR A 71 5.23 -14.63 2.15
CA THR A 71 5.88 -14.81 3.46
C THR A 71 6.59 -13.52 3.90
N VAL A 72 6.24 -13.00 5.08
CA VAL A 72 6.93 -11.85 5.69
C VAL A 72 8.44 -12.14 5.82
N GLY A 73 9.28 -11.14 5.55
CA GLY A 73 10.74 -11.26 5.69
C GLY A 73 11.47 -12.08 4.61
N ALA A 74 10.74 -12.74 3.69
CA ALA A 74 11.37 -13.47 2.60
C ALA A 74 11.84 -12.50 1.49
N GLU A 75 13.14 -12.52 1.17
CA GLU A 75 13.70 -11.74 0.07
C GLU A 75 12.97 -12.00 -1.24
N GLY A 76 12.64 -10.93 -1.98
CA GLY A 76 11.91 -11.03 -3.24
C GLY A 76 10.41 -11.28 -3.12
N THR A 77 9.87 -11.41 -1.89
CA THR A 77 8.42 -11.46 -1.69
C THR A 77 7.84 -10.05 -1.73
N VAL A 78 6.84 -9.87 -2.59
CA VAL A 78 6.18 -8.58 -2.78
C VAL A 78 4.70 -8.70 -2.45
N TRP A 79 4.20 -7.75 -1.68
CA TRP A 79 2.79 -7.63 -1.32
C TRP A 79 2.09 -6.70 -2.31
N ASN A 80 1.02 -7.21 -2.92
CA ASN A 80 0.35 -6.56 -4.03
C ASN A 80 -1.07 -6.15 -3.62
N PRO A 81 -1.42 -4.88 -3.76
CA PRO A 81 -2.79 -4.43 -3.54
C PRO A 81 -3.74 -5.09 -4.53
N THR A 82 -4.96 -5.40 -4.06
CA THR A 82 -6.04 -5.89 -4.93
C THR A 82 -6.47 -4.84 -5.97
N GLN A 83 -6.21 -3.55 -5.69
CA GLN A 83 -6.33 -2.46 -6.64
C GLN A 83 -4.95 -1.99 -7.09
N THR A 84 -4.58 -2.21 -8.35
CA THR A 84 -3.32 -1.68 -8.90
C THR A 84 -3.38 -0.15 -9.00
N ALA A 85 -2.37 0.53 -8.49
CA ALA A 85 -2.12 1.94 -8.74
C ALA A 85 -0.64 2.15 -9.04
N TYR A 86 -0.31 3.30 -9.65
CA TYR A 86 1.02 3.56 -10.19
C TYR A 86 1.64 4.82 -9.59
N TRP A 87 2.97 4.78 -9.41
CA TRP A 87 3.75 5.94 -9.02
C TRP A 87 3.67 7.04 -10.10
N ILE A 88 3.42 8.27 -9.66
CA ILE A 88 3.51 9.47 -10.48
C ILE A 88 4.82 10.18 -10.15
N ASN A 89 5.72 10.29 -11.12
CA ASN A 89 7.06 10.86 -10.94
C ASN A 89 7.03 12.20 -10.20
N GLY A 90 7.90 12.35 -9.20
CA GLY A 90 8.05 13.58 -8.42
C GLY A 90 6.94 13.84 -7.40
N LYS A 91 5.88 13.02 -7.34
CA LYS A 91 4.84 13.16 -6.32
C LYS A 91 5.28 12.50 -5.00
N LYS A 92 4.92 13.16 -3.91
CA LYS A 92 5.06 12.64 -2.54
C LYS A 92 3.88 11.73 -2.24
N TYR A 93 4.12 10.67 -1.47
CA TYR A 93 3.12 9.72 -1.04
C TYR A 93 3.23 9.48 0.45
N ARG A 94 2.08 9.33 1.11
CA ARG A 94 1.97 8.87 2.49
C ARG A 94 1.01 7.72 2.55
N PHE A 95 1.36 6.72 3.33
CA PHE A 95 0.58 5.51 3.49
C PHE A 95 0.30 5.26 4.97
N GLY A 96 -0.78 4.55 5.22
CA GLY A 96 -1.08 3.94 6.51
C GLY A 96 -1.62 2.54 6.26
N ALA A 97 -1.10 1.55 6.97
CA ALA A 97 -1.52 0.17 6.81
C ALA A 97 -1.86 -0.45 8.16
N TYR A 98 -2.78 -1.42 8.14
CA TYR A 98 -3.13 -2.20 9.32
C TYR A 98 -3.53 -3.63 8.99
N SER A 99 -3.43 -4.51 9.97
CA SER A 99 -4.11 -5.81 9.96
C SER A 99 -4.77 -6.03 11.31
N ASN A 100 -6.01 -6.52 11.32
CA ASN A 100 -6.76 -6.83 12.54
C ASN A 100 -7.01 -8.35 12.59
N GLY A 101 -5.93 -9.13 12.76
CA GLY A 101 -5.92 -10.57 12.49
C GLY A 101 -6.41 -10.92 11.08
N GLY A 102 -6.04 -10.11 10.08
CA GLY A 102 -6.48 -10.28 8.69
C GLY A 102 -7.91 -9.83 8.37
N ASN A 103 -8.63 -9.20 9.31
CA ASN A 103 -9.99 -8.71 9.09
C ASN A 103 -10.00 -7.23 8.71
N LYS A 104 -10.92 -6.85 7.82
CA LYS A 104 -11.16 -5.45 7.45
C LYS A 104 -11.92 -4.72 8.56
N ILE A 105 -11.56 -3.47 8.82
CA ILE A 105 -12.34 -2.52 9.62
C ILE A 105 -12.92 -1.50 8.64
N GLU A 106 -14.22 -1.57 8.38
CA GLU A 106 -14.85 -0.80 7.27
C GLU A 106 -14.74 0.71 7.44
N ASN A 107 -14.87 1.19 8.69
CA ASN A 107 -14.83 2.60 9.04
C ASN A 107 -13.42 3.07 9.47
N ALA A 108 -12.36 2.31 9.15
CA ALA A 108 -11.00 2.78 9.37
C ALA A 108 -10.73 4.02 8.50
N GLU A 109 -10.00 4.98 9.04
CA GLU A 109 -9.72 6.25 8.39
C GLU A 109 -8.23 6.57 8.48
N PHE A 110 -7.67 7.13 7.40
CA PHE A 110 -6.29 7.63 7.40
C PHE A 110 -6.27 9.12 7.09
N ASN A 111 -5.63 9.89 7.95
CA ASN A 111 -5.32 11.29 7.71
C ASN A 111 -3.86 11.43 7.25
N ALA A 112 -3.65 11.68 5.96
CA ALA A 112 -2.31 11.80 5.39
C ALA A 112 -1.56 13.04 5.88
N THR A 113 -2.25 14.12 6.26
CA THR A 113 -1.60 15.35 6.78
C THR A 113 -0.96 15.09 8.14
N SER A 114 -1.73 14.53 9.09
CA SER A 114 -1.24 14.21 10.43
C SER A 114 -0.52 12.86 10.52
N ARG A 115 -0.64 12.01 9.49
CA ARG A 115 -0.15 10.62 9.45
C ARG A 115 -0.75 9.77 10.57
N VAL A 116 -2.04 9.93 10.79
CA VAL A 116 -2.80 9.22 11.83
C VAL A 116 -3.77 8.26 11.18
N LEU A 117 -3.77 7.01 11.65
CA LEU A 117 -4.76 6.00 11.32
C LEU A 117 -5.72 5.86 12.50
N THR A 118 -7.01 5.98 12.22
CA THR A 118 -8.08 5.99 13.22
C THR A 118 -8.99 4.78 13.00
N PHE A 119 -9.35 4.12 14.09
CA PHE A 119 -10.30 3.01 14.10
C PHE A 119 -11.48 3.36 15.00
N PRO A 120 -12.52 4.03 14.47
CA PRO A 120 -13.64 4.48 15.28
C PRO A 120 -14.40 3.29 15.86
N ASN A 121 -14.76 3.37 17.14
CA ASN A 121 -15.50 2.33 17.86
C ASN A 121 -14.81 0.95 17.88
N TYR A 122 -13.48 0.91 17.78
CA TYR A 122 -12.73 -0.33 17.89
C TYR A 122 -12.79 -0.88 19.32
N SER A 123 -13.22 -2.13 19.46
CA SER A 123 -13.28 -2.84 20.75
C SER A 123 -12.21 -3.92 20.79
N VAL A 124 -11.49 -3.99 21.90
CA VAL A 124 -10.49 -5.03 22.17
C VAL A 124 -11.17 -6.19 22.88
N ASP A 125 -11.16 -7.37 22.26
CA ASP A 125 -11.74 -8.60 22.82
C ASP A 125 -10.70 -9.73 22.99
N ASN A 126 -9.42 -9.44 22.79
CA ASN A 126 -8.29 -10.38 22.80
C ASN A 126 -8.40 -11.55 21.79
N THR A 127 -9.36 -11.52 20.87
CA THR A 127 -9.50 -12.55 19.82
C THR A 127 -8.76 -12.17 18.53
N LYS A 128 -8.44 -10.89 18.38
CA LYS A 128 -7.73 -10.33 17.24
C LYS A 128 -6.57 -9.49 17.73
N ASP A 129 -5.55 -9.41 16.88
CA ASP A 129 -4.39 -8.60 17.11
C ASP A 129 -4.33 -7.51 16.02
N LEU A 130 -4.45 -6.26 16.47
CA LEU A 130 -4.41 -5.09 15.61
C LEU A 130 -2.97 -4.63 15.51
N ILE A 131 -2.38 -4.78 14.33
CA ILE A 131 -1.06 -4.25 14.01
C ILE A 131 -1.18 -3.09 13.03
N VAL A 132 -0.32 -2.08 13.18
CA VAL A 132 -0.34 -0.85 12.38
C VAL A 132 1.06 -0.50 11.88
N ALA A 133 1.14 0.01 10.66
CA ALA A 133 2.36 0.55 10.06
C ALA A 133 2.09 1.92 9.43
N ILE A 134 2.85 2.94 9.85
CA ILE A 134 2.85 4.28 9.25
C ILE A 134 4.27 4.55 8.72
N PRO A 135 4.58 4.19 7.46
CA PRO A 135 5.90 4.43 6.87
C PRO A 135 6.17 5.93 6.71
N GLN A 136 7.46 6.26 6.49
CA GLN A 136 7.84 7.62 6.12
C GLN A 136 7.29 8.00 4.74
N GLU A 137 7.20 9.31 4.49
CA GLU A 137 6.81 9.84 3.18
C GLU A 137 7.79 9.36 2.10
N VAL A 138 7.24 8.94 0.97
CA VAL A 138 8.01 8.47 -0.18
C VAL A 138 7.86 9.46 -1.32
N THR A 139 8.97 9.89 -1.92
CA THR A 139 8.93 10.64 -3.18
C THR A 139 9.14 9.69 -4.35
N ALA A 140 8.16 9.64 -5.24
CA ALA A 140 8.20 8.78 -6.42
C ALA A 140 9.30 9.19 -7.39
N LYS A 141 10.05 8.20 -7.87
CA LYS A 141 11.04 8.34 -8.94
C LYS A 141 10.39 8.10 -10.31
N GLU A 142 11.06 8.53 -11.37
CA GLU A 142 10.65 8.29 -12.75
C GLU A 142 10.58 6.79 -13.09
N ALA A 143 11.55 6.02 -12.58
CA ALA A 143 11.65 4.58 -12.75
C ALA A 143 12.33 3.93 -11.53
N ASN A 144 12.26 2.60 -11.46
CA ASN A 144 12.90 1.78 -10.42
C ASN A 144 12.49 2.18 -8.99
N ASN A 145 11.19 2.45 -8.80
CA ASN A 145 10.63 2.59 -7.46
C ASN A 145 10.71 1.25 -6.75
N VAL A 146 11.19 1.25 -5.51
CA VAL A 146 11.24 0.05 -4.67
C VAL A 146 9.91 -0.10 -3.92
N PRO A 147 9.55 -1.32 -3.47
CA PRO A 147 8.39 -1.51 -2.62
C PRO A 147 8.43 -0.62 -1.37
N VAL A 148 7.27 -0.14 -0.93
CA VAL A 148 7.15 0.63 0.31
C VAL A 148 7.30 -0.32 1.49
N ASN A 149 8.33 -0.12 2.30
CA ASN A 149 8.57 -0.93 3.49
C ASN A 149 7.60 -0.54 4.62
N LEU A 150 6.82 -1.51 5.08
CA LEU A 150 5.89 -1.40 6.19
C LEU A 150 6.46 -2.14 7.40
N SER A 151 6.70 -1.41 8.48
CA SER A 151 7.05 -1.98 9.79
C SER A 151 5.80 -1.95 10.67
N PHE A 152 5.22 -3.13 10.91
CA PHE A 152 4.03 -3.30 11.72
C PHE A 152 4.37 -3.42 13.21
N TYR A 153 3.54 -2.77 14.03
CA TYR A 153 3.61 -2.79 15.49
C TYR A 153 2.23 -3.09 16.07
N HIS A 154 2.20 -3.83 17.19
CA HIS A 154 1.02 -4.15 18.01
C HIS A 154 0.53 -2.95 18.84
#